data_AF-A0A941KZB0-F1
#
_entry.id   AF-A0A941KZB0-F1
#
_cell.length_a   1.000
_cell.length_b   1.000
_cell.length_c   1.000
_cell.angle_alpha   90.00
_cell.angle_beta   90.00
_cell.angle_gamma   90.00
#
_symmetry.space_group_name_H-M   'P 1'
#
loop_
_entity.id
_entity.type
_entity.pdbx_description
1 polymer ?
#
loop_
_entity_poly.entity_id
_entity_poly.type
_entity_poly.pdbx_seq_one_letter_code
_entity_poly.pdbx_strand_id
1 'polypeptide(L)'
;MFEAHIYSQSSRPETVPGSRLVKHNAQACCWHSIYQCNVRYWITAGKRQSLEQLFLYIEFRNRDNSHSYKVIELSGTNLSTEQIQDIICRTPLSLQLDPIKTEQWCQSL
;
A
#
# COMPACT_ATOMS: atom_id res chain seq x y z
N MET A 1 -17.04 17.45 -40.53
CA MET A 1 -17.57 16.30 -39.76
C MET A 1 -16.40 15.80 -38.92
N PHE A 2 -16.62 15.59 -37.62
CA PHE A 2 -15.65 15.71 -36.53
C PHE A 2 -14.37 14.85 -36.65
N GLU A 3 -13.22 15.49 -36.42
CA GLU A 3 -11.99 14.85 -35.97
C GLU A 3 -12.04 14.66 -34.45
N ALA A 4 -11.61 13.50 -33.96
CA ALA A 4 -11.33 13.29 -32.54
C ALA A 4 -10.03 12.50 -32.41
N HIS A 5 -8.91 13.22 -32.47
CA HIS A 5 -7.66 12.79 -31.85
C HIS A 5 -7.82 12.91 -30.34
N ILE A 6 -7.86 11.78 -29.62
CA ILE A 6 -7.59 11.79 -28.17
C ILE A 6 -6.35 10.94 -27.94
N TYR A 7 -5.20 11.55 -28.21
CA TYR A 7 -4.02 11.30 -27.40
C TYR A 7 -4.14 12.21 -26.18
N SER A 8 -4.63 11.67 -25.07
CA SER A 8 -4.23 12.17 -23.75
C SER A 8 -3.50 11.04 -23.06
N GLN A 9 -2.16 11.10 -23.21
CA GLN A 9 -1.24 10.45 -22.29
C GLN A 9 -1.66 10.86 -20.88
N SER A 10 -2.26 9.93 -20.14
CA SER A 10 -2.30 10.05 -18.68
C SER A 10 -0.86 10.11 -18.23
N SER A 11 -0.54 11.22 -17.58
CA SER A 11 0.77 11.55 -17.02
C SER A 11 1.32 10.36 -16.26
N ARG A 12 2.28 9.66 -16.89
CA ARG A 12 3.28 8.89 -16.13
C ARG A 12 3.88 9.88 -15.16
N PRO A 13 3.77 9.72 -13.83
CA PRO A 13 4.61 10.50 -12.95
C PRO A 13 6.04 10.03 -13.24
N GLU A 14 6.82 10.92 -13.88
CA GLU A 14 8.25 10.77 -14.07
C GLU A 14 8.84 10.27 -12.76
N THR A 15 9.30 9.02 -12.79
CA THR A 15 9.85 8.36 -11.61
C THR A 15 11.29 8.82 -11.52
N VAL A 16 11.49 10.03 -11.00
CA VAL A 16 12.80 10.48 -10.53
C VAL A 16 13.28 9.40 -9.56
N PRO A 17 14.44 8.75 -9.80
CA PRO A 17 15.02 7.78 -8.87
C PRO A 17 15.71 8.55 -7.74
N GLY A 18 14.95 9.44 -7.08
CA GLY A 18 15.30 9.93 -5.76
C GLY A 18 14.68 8.95 -4.78
N SER A 19 15.49 8.38 -3.89
CA SER A 19 15.04 7.52 -2.80
C SER A 19 13.73 8.04 -2.20
N ARG A 20 12.60 7.43 -2.59
CA ARG A 20 11.27 7.84 -2.16
C ARG A 20 11.10 7.28 -0.76
N LEU A 21 11.57 8.02 0.22
CA LEU A 21 11.31 7.70 1.62
C LEU A 21 9.79 7.72 1.84
N VAL A 22 9.27 6.70 2.52
CA VAL A 22 7.85 6.64 2.83
C VAL A 22 7.53 7.71 3.86
N LYS A 23 6.53 8.54 3.56
CA LYS A 23 6.02 9.51 4.54
C LYS A 23 5.31 8.76 5.67
N HIS A 24 5.78 8.96 6.90
CA HIS A 24 5.12 8.40 8.08
C HIS A 24 3.72 9.00 8.24
N ASN A 25 2.80 8.19 8.79
CA ASN A 25 1.40 8.51 9.06
C ASN A 25 0.59 8.95 7.83
N ALA A 26 1.09 8.70 6.62
CA ALA A 26 0.36 8.94 5.38
C ALA A 26 -0.15 7.62 4.81
N GLN A 27 -1.44 7.60 4.42
CA GLN A 27 -2.00 6.48 3.70
C GLN A 27 -1.48 6.44 2.26
N ALA A 28 -1.15 5.24 1.80
CA ALA A 28 -0.76 4.96 0.43
C ALA A 28 -1.40 3.65 -0.02
N CYS A 29 -1.45 3.43 -1.33
CA CYS A 29 -1.91 2.17 -1.92
C CYS A 29 -0.74 1.51 -2.66
N CYS A 30 -0.67 0.19 -2.61
CA CYS A 30 0.25 -0.57 -3.44
C CYS A 30 -0.37 -1.86 -3.93
N TRP A 31 0.13 -2.35 -5.06
CA TRP A 31 -0.28 -3.62 -5.63
C TRP A 31 0.25 -4.79 -4.81
N HIS A 32 -0.63 -5.70 -4.40
CA HIS A 32 -0.27 -6.92 -3.73
C HIS A 32 -0.26 -8.11 -4.70
N SER A 33 0.91 -8.69 -4.96
CA SER A 33 1.08 -9.73 -5.98
C SER A 33 0.34 -11.04 -5.69
N ILE A 34 0.30 -11.50 -4.43
CA ILE A 34 -0.38 -12.76 -4.09
C ILE A 34 -1.91 -12.68 -4.28
N TYR A 35 -2.53 -11.59 -3.83
CA TYR A 35 -3.99 -11.42 -3.88
C TYR A 35 -4.49 -10.71 -5.14
N GLN A 36 -3.57 -10.17 -5.96
CA GLN A 36 -3.87 -9.48 -7.22
C GLN A 36 -4.85 -8.32 -7.04
N CYS A 37 -4.62 -7.50 -6.01
CA CYS A 37 -5.39 -6.28 -5.74
C CYS A 37 -4.50 -5.20 -5.12
N ASN A 38 -4.93 -3.95 -5.22
CA ASN A 38 -4.36 -2.88 -4.41
C ASN A 38 -4.77 -3.05 -2.95
N VAL A 39 -3.83 -2.81 -2.05
CA VAL A 39 -4.07 -2.73 -0.60
C VAL A 39 -3.65 -1.37 -0.08
N ARG A 40 -4.38 -0.89 0.93
CA ARG A 40 -4.05 0.36 1.59
C ARG A 40 -3.05 0.08 2.70
N TYR A 41 -2.06 0.94 2.86
CA TYR A 41 -1.10 0.84 3.93
C TYR A 41 -0.67 2.20 4.46
N TRP A 42 -0.17 2.22 5.68
CA TRP A 42 0.56 3.37 6.24
C TRP A 42 1.61 2.86 7.22
N ILE A 43 2.56 3.72 7.52
CA ILE A 43 3.67 3.41 8.43
C ILE A 43 3.65 4.41 9.56
N THR A 44 3.79 3.94 10.79
CA THR A 44 3.96 4.79 11.97
C THR A 44 5.27 4.46 12.66
N ALA A 45 5.92 5.46 13.23
CA ALA A 45 7.05 5.24 14.13
C ALA A 45 6.53 5.03 15.55
N GLY A 46 7.11 4.08 16.26
CA GLY A 46 6.79 3.82 17.66
C GLY A 46 7.99 3.28 18.42
N LYS A 47 7.75 2.90 19.67
CA LYS A 47 8.78 2.33 20.55
C LYS A 47 8.32 0.98 21.07
N ARG A 48 9.19 -0.02 21.00
CA ARG A 48 8.99 -1.33 21.63
C ARG A 48 10.25 -1.71 22.37
N GLN A 49 10.11 -2.08 23.64
CA GLN A 49 11.25 -2.47 24.50
C GLN A 49 12.40 -1.44 24.46
N SER A 50 12.07 -0.14 24.48
CA SER A 50 13.02 0.98 24.42
C SER A 50 13.78 1.15 23.10
N LEU A 51 13.47 0.37 22.06
CA LEU A 51 14.01 0.55 20.72
C LEU A 51 13.00 1.26 19.82
N GLU A 52 13.48 2.16 18.97
CA GLU A 52 12.67 2.77 17.91
C GLU A 52 12.38 1.73 16.82
N GLN A 53 11.12 1.65 16.42
CA GLN A 53 10.63 0.70 15.43
C GLN A 53 9.60 1.36 14.52
N LEU A 54 9.45 0.81 13.31
CA LEU A 54 8.38 1.17 12.40
C LEU A 54 7.29 0.10 12.43
N PHE A 55 6.04 0.54 12.40
CA PHE A 55 4.87 -0.32 12.33
C PHE A 55 4.19 -0.08 10.99
N LEU A 56 4.18 -1.10 10.15
CA LEU A 56 3.49 -1.10 8.87
C LEU A 56 2.10 -1.72 9.07
N TYR A 57 1.07 -0.93 8.78
CA TYR A 57 -0.32 -1.36 8.79
C TYR A 57 -0.76 -1.59 7.35
N ILE A 58 -1.38 -2.74 7.09
CA ILE A 58 -1.94 -3.10 5.78
C ILE A 58 -3.42 -3.36 5.98
N GLU A 59 -4.27 -2.53 5.40
CA GLU A 59 -5.73 -2.63 5.43
C GLU A 59 -6.28 -3.34 4.21
N PHE A 60 -7.30 -4.17 4.44
CA PHE A 60 -8.02 -4.90 3.41
C PHE A 60 -9.47 -5.20 3.81
N ARG A 61 -10.29 -5.60 2.83
CA ARG A 61 -11.68 -6.04 3.06
C ARG A 61 -11.79 -7.54 2.97
N ASN A 62 -12.59 -8.11 3.86
CA ASN A 62 -12.94 -9.52 3.82
C ASN A 62 -14.19 -9.76 2.98
N ARG A 63 -14.45 -11.04 2.67
CA ARG A 63 -15.65 -11.49 1.93
C ARG A 63 -16.97 -11.13 2.61
N ASP A 64 -17.01 -11.08 3.94
CA ASP A 64 -18.16 -10.64 4.73
C ASP A 64 -18.34 -9.10 4.75
N ASN A 65 -17.51 -8.37 3.98
CA ASN A 65 -17.44 -6.91 3.94
C ASN A 65 -16.85 -6.26 5.21
N SER A 66 -16.39 -7.05 6.18
CA SER A 66 -15.69 -6.52 7.35
C SER A 66 -14.37 -5.87 6.95
N HIS A 67 -13.99 -4.86 7.74
CA HIS A 67 -12.69 -4.23 7.62
C HIS A 67 -11.68 -5.01 8.45
N SER A 68 -10.52 -5.31 7.88
CA SER A 68 -9.42 -5.97 8.59
C SER A 68 -8.10 -5.29 8.27
N TYR A 69 -7.15 -5.45 9.19
CA TYR A 69 -5.81 -4.95 9.01
C TYR A 69 -4.79 -5.96 9.53
N LYS A 70 -3.58 -5.88 8.98
CA LYS A 70 -2.40 -6.62 9.45
C LYS A 70 -1.32 -5.64 9.85
N VAL A 71 -0.69 -5.88 11.00
CA VAL A 71 0.43 -5.09 11.51
C VAL A 71 1.72 -5.88 11.35
N ILE A 72 2.76 -5.22 10.83
CA ILE A 72 4.11 -5.77 10.70
C ILE A 72 5.06 -4.82 11.40
N GLU A 73 5.90 -5.38 12.28
CA GLU A 73 6.95 -4.64 12.96
C GLU A 73 8.23 -4.70 12.13
N LEU A 74 8.79 -3.53 11.86
CA LEU A 74 9.96 -3.35 11.02
C LEU A 74 11.07 -2.73 11.87
N SER A 75 12.25 -3.34 11.81
CA SER A 75 13.44 -2.81 12.47
C SER A 75 14.04 -1.66 11.65
N GLY A 76 14.37 -0.55 12.31
CA GLY A 76 14.95 0.63 11.69
C GLY A 76 14.06 1.86 11.81
N THR A 77 14.57 3.00 11.32
CA THR A 77 13.90 4.31 11.41
C THR A 77 13.44 4.87 10.06
N ASN A 78 13.95 4.32 8.95
CA ASN A 78 13.64 4.77 7.59
C ASN A 78 13.54 3.59 6.63
N LEU A 79 12.54 3.60 5.76
CA LEU A 79 12.35 2.62 4.70
C LEU A 79 12.00 3.31 3.38
N SER A 80 12.56 2.77 2.29
CA SER A 80 12.20 3.18 0.93
C SER A 80 10.85 2.59 0.51
N THR A 81 10.17 3.24 -0.44
CA THR A 81 8.92 2.71 -1.02
C THR A 81 9.07 1.31 -1.57
N GLU A 82 10.21 1.01 -2.20
CA GLU A 82 10.49 -0.27 -2.83
C GLU A 82 10.59 -1.39 -1.78
N GLN A 83 11.28 -1.13 -0.65
CA GLN A 83 11.37 -2.08 0.46
C GLN A 83 9.99 -2.38 1.04
N ILE A 84 9.15 -1.36 1.22
CA ILE A 84 7.81 -1.54 1.75
C ILE A 84 6.94 -2.33 0.79
N GLN A 85 7.02 -2.04 -0.51
CA GLN A 85 6.29 -2.80 -1.51
C GLN A 85 6.70 -4.28 -1.54
N ASP A 86 8.00 -4.58 -1.43
CA ASP A 86 8.49 -5.96 -1.35
C ASP A 86 7.96 -6.68 -0.09
N ILE A 87 8.00 -6.01 1.07
CA ILE A 87 7.45 -6.54 2.33
C ILE A 87 5.95 -6.84 2.18
N ILE A 88 5.17 -5.90 1.64
CA ILE A 88 3.72 -6.07 1.47
C ILE A 88 3.45 -7.25 0.53
N CYS A 89 4.12 -7.30 -0.63
CA CYS A 89 3.92 -8.37 -1.61
C CYS A 89 4.20 -9.78 -1.05
N ARG A 90 5.16 -9.90 -0.12
CA ARG A 90 5.53 -11.17 0.51
C ARG A 90 4.66 -11.53 1.71
N THR A 91 3.88 -10.59 2.24
CA THR A 91 3.13 -10.80 3.47
C THR A 91 1.81 -11.51 3.18
N PRO A 92 1.55 -12.71 3.75
CA PRO A 92 0.21 -13.29 3.68
C PRO A 92 -0.75 -12.47 4.54
N LEU A 93 -1.86 -11.98 4.00
CA LEU A 93 -2.80 -11.12 4.71
C LEU A 93 -3.86 -11.96 5.44
N SER A 94 -4.81 -12.51 4.68
CA SER A 94 -5.89 -13.36 5.18
C SER A 94 -6.40 -14.26 4.06
N LEU A 95 -6.88 -15.46 4.40
CA LEU A 95 -7.59 -16.33 3.45
C LEU A 95 -9.02 -15.83 3.17
N GLN A 96 -9.54 -14.96 4.03
CA GLN A 96 -10.87 -14.37 3.89
C GLN A 96 -10.87 -13.03 3.13
N LEU A 97 -9.70 -12.56 2.70
CA LEU A 97 -9.55 -11.34 1.90
C LEU A 97 -10.35 -11.47 0.60
N ASP A 98 -11.07 -10.40 0.25
CA ASP A 98 -11.79 -10.26 -1.01
C ASP A 98 -11.07 -9.23 -1.90
N PRO A 99 -10.45 -9.64 -3.02
CA PRO A 99 -9.69 -8.75 -3.88
C PRO A 99 -10.53 -7.61 -4.47
N ILE A 100 -11.77 -7.90 -4.88
CA ILE A 100 -12.65 -6.94 -5.55
C ILE A 100 -13.09 -5.86 -4.55
N LYS A 101 -13.54 -6.27 -3.36
CA LYS A 101 -13.94 -5.33 -2.31
C LYS A 101 -12.78 -4.50 -1.81
N THR A 102 -11.60 -5.11 -1.72
CA THR A 102 -10.38 -4.40 -1.29
C THR A 102 -9.95 -3.37 -2.34
N GLU A 103 -10.04 -3.70 -3.62
CA GLU A 103 -9.77 -2.77 -4.73
C GLU A 103 -10.75 -1.58 -4.71
N GLN A 104 -12.06 -1.86 -4.58
CA GLN A 104 -13.09 -0.83 -4.47
C GLN A 104 -12.86 0.09 -3.27
N TRP A 105 -12.47 -0.48 -2.13
CA TRP A 105 -12.12 0.29 -0.94
C TRP A 105 -10.89 1.17 -1.14
N CYS A 106 -9.88 0.70 -1.89
CA CYS A 106 -8.71 1.52 -2.21
C CYS A 106 -9.06 2.71 -3.12
N GLN A 107 -10.07 2.58 -3.97
CA GLN A 107 -10.52 3.61 -4.91
C GLN A 107 -11.49 4.63 -4.30
N SER A 108 -12.10 4.35 -3.14
CA SER A 108 -13.11 5.21 -2.53
C SER A 108 -12.54 6.42 -1.74
N LEU A 109 -11.34 6.89 -2.10
CA LEU A 109 -10.64 8.01 -1.46
C LEU A 109 -10.72 9.29 -2.29
#